data_AF-A0A1E5V6R2-F1
#
_entry.id   AF-A0A1E5V6R2-F1
#
_cell.length_a   1.000
_cell.length_b   1.000
_cell.length_c   1.000
_cell.angle_alpha   90.00
_cell.angle_beta   90.00
_cell.angle_gamma   90.00
#
_symmetry.space_group_name_H-M   'P 1'
#
loop_
_entity.id
_entity.type
_entity.pdbx_description
1 polymer ?
#
loop_
_entity_poly.entity_id
_entity_poly.type
_entity_poly.pdbx_seq_one_letter_code
_entity_poly.pdbx_strand_id
1 'polypeptide(L)'
;MLVNSNSLTSKDYPSFFYPKLAELSKTFLPKLDTVYYIHNFKGVKGGTLFRCYPGPWKVLRKATSGDYICVHQQEEMPSLKEVALDILPSL
;
A
#
# COMPACT_ATOMS: atom_id res chain seq x y z
N MET A 1 15.15 9.79 8.21
CA MET A 1 14.33 10.87 7.61
C MET A 1 12.91 10.33 7.49
N LEU A 2 11.99 10.83 8.31
CA LEU A 2 10.57 10.53 8.17
C LEU A 2 10.10 11.22 6.89
N VAL A 3 9.98 10.46 5.81
CA VAL A 3 9.20 10.92 4.66
C VAL A 3 7.76 10.96 5.17
N ASN A 4 7.34 12.12 5.67
CA ASN A 4 5.93 12.42 5.81
C ASN A 4 5.40 12.48 4.38
N SER A 5 4.97 11.34 3.86
CA SER A 5 4.23 11.26 2.62
C SER A 5 2.90 11.96 2.89
N ASN A 6 2.89 13.29 2.77
CA ASN A 6 1.69 14.08 2.62
C ASN A 6 1.00 13.52 1.39
N SER A 7 0.06 12.59 1.58
CA SER A 7 -0.74 12.08 0.48
C SER A 7 -1.43 13.30 -0.11
N LEU A 8 -1.14 13.64 -1.36
CA LEU A 8 -1.93 14.60 -2.11
C LEU A 8 -3.33 14.02 -2.20
N THR A 9 -4.22 14.46 -1.31
CA THR A 9 -5.59 13.98 -1.29
C THR A 9 -6.48 14.98 -2.02
N SER A 10 -7.65 14.53 -2.48
CA SER A 10 -8.65 15.44 -3.06
C SER A 10 -9.10 16.53 -2.09
N LYS A 11 -8.82 16.39 -0.78
CA LYS A 11 -9.07 17.43 0.23
C LYS A 11 -8.10 18.60 0.12
N ASP A 12 -6.86 18.34 -0.28
CA ASP A 12 -5.82 19.38 -0.39
C ASP A 12 -5.98 20.20 -1.68
N TYR A 13 -6.50 19.56 -2.74
CA TYR A 13 -6.73 20.19 -4.05
C TYR A 13 -8.11 19.82 -4.60
N PRO A 14 -9.18 20.55 -4.22
CA PRO A 14 -10.51 20.27 -4.72
C PRO A 14 -10.60 20.53 -6.22
N SER A 15 -11.18 19.57 -6.96
CA SER A 15 -11.29 19.62 -8.43
C SER A 15 -12.01 20.85 -8.95
N PHE A 16 -12.91 21.44 -8.16
CA PHE A 16 -13.63 22.66 -8.52
C PHE A 16 -12.69 23.87 -8.68
N PHE A 17 -11.68 24.00 -7.81
CA PHE A 17 -10.71 25.11 -7.86
C PHE A 17 -9.52 24.79 -8.76
N TYR A 18 -9.21 23.51 -8.99
CA TYR A 18 -8.02 23.07 -9.72
C TYR A 18 -8.36 22.03 -10.81
N PRO A 19 -9.14 22.40 -11.85
CA PRO A 19 -9.62 21.46 -12.86
C PRO A 19 -8.47 20.80 -13.66
N LYS A 20 -7.43 21.56 -14.02
CA LYS A 20 -6.26 21.03 -14.75
C LYS A 20 -5.47 20.01 -13.92
N LEU A 21 -5.36 20.25 -12.61
CA LEU A 21 -4.64 19.38 -11.69
C LEU A 21 -5.43 18.09 -11.43
N ALA A 22 -6.76 18.20 -11.34
CA ALA A 22 -7.67 17.06 -11.26
C ALA A 22 -7.67 16.21 -12.55
N GLU A 23 -7.48 16.83 -13.71
CA GLU A 23 -7.32 16.10 -14.97
C GLU A 23 -5.98 15.37 -15.04
N LEU A 24 -4.89 16.03 -14.65
CA LEU A 24 -3.57 15.41 -14.49
C LEU A 24 -3.60 14.23 -13.51
N SER A 25 -4.26 14.37 -12.36
CA SER A 25 -4.34 13.29 -11.38
C SER A 25 -5.09 12.06 -11.90
N LYS A 26 -6.08 12.23 -12.78
CA LYS A 26 -6.81 11.13 -13.41
C LYS A 26 -6.09 10.51 -14.61
N THR A 27 -5.27 11.28 -15.32
CA THR A 27 -4.65 10.84 -16.59
C THR A 27 -3.20 10.40 -16.44
N PHE A 28 -2.45 11.02 -15.54
CA PHE A 28 -1.02 10.81 -15.34
C PHE A 28 -0.72 9.90 -14.14
N LEU A 29 -1.31 10.14 -12.98
CA LEU A 29 -1.00 9.35 -11.78
C LEU A 29 -1.31 7.85 -11.92
N PRO A 30 -2.37 7.40 -12.63
CA PRO A 30 -2.58 5.97 -12.85
C PRO A 30 -1.50 5.31 -13.73
N LYS A 31 -0.75 6.10 -14.50
CA LYS A 31 0.37 5.62 -15.32
C LYS A 31 1.71 5.65 -14.57
N LEU A 32 1.72 6.19 -13.36
CA LEU A 32 2.93 6.30 -12.54
C LEU A 32 3.06 5.02 -11.71
N ASP A 33 4.01 4.18 -12.08
CA ASP A 33 4.36 3.00 -11.27
C ASP A 33 5.02 3.45 -9.97
N THR A 34 4.34 3.19 -8.86
CA THR A 34 4.91 3.44 -7.54
C THR A 34 6.07 2.48 -7.29
N VAL A 35 7.26 3.03 -7.01
CA VAL A 35 8.46 2.23 -6.73
C VAL A 35 8.26 1.40 -5.46
N TYR A 36 7.58 1.97 -4.46
CA TYR A 36 7.27 1.29 -3.21
C TYR A 36 5.79 1.43 -2.85
N TYR A 37 5.20 0.31 -2.42
CA TYR A 37 3.89 0.27 -1.79
C TYR A 37 4.01 -0.27 -0.38
N ILE A 38 3.39 0.42 0.58
CA ILE A 38 3.33 -0.01 1.98
C ILE A 38 1.91 0.23 2.50
N HIS A 39 1.25 -0.84 2.95
CA HIS A 39 -0.01 -0.75 3.67
C HIS A 39 0.07 -1.56 4.98
N ASN A 40 -0.15 -0.88 6.09
CA ASN A 40 -0.08 -1.49 7.43
C ASN A 40 -1.48 -1.86 7.92
N PHE A 41 -1.70 -3.16 8.12
CA PHE A 41 -2.88 -3.71 8.78
C PHE A 41 -2.67 -3.66 10.29
N LYS A 42 -3.59 -2.98 10.98
CA LYS A 42 -3.58 -2.87 12.44
C LYS A 42 -4.38 -4.02 13.07
N GLY A 43 -3.99 -4.45 14.27
CA GLY A 43 -4.71 -5.46 15.05
C GLY A 43 -3.78 -6.54 15.62
N VAL A 44 -4.35 -7.49 16.37
CA VAL A 44 -3.62 -8.61 17.00
C VAL A 44 -2.93 -9.49 15.95
N LYS A 45 -3.60 -9.72 14.82
CA LYS A 45 -3.04 -10.37 13.64
C LYS A 45 -2.61 -9.36 12.57
N GLY A 46 -2.08 -8.22 12.99
CA GLY A 46 -1.60 -7.18 12.07
C GLY A 46 -0.40 -7.63 11.24
N GLY A 47 -0.18 -6.93 10.12
CA GLY A 47 0.90 -7.20 9.18
C GLY A 47 1.04 -6.06 8.18
N THR A 48 1.95 -6.20 7.21
CA THR A 48 2.25 -5.17 6.23
C THR A 48 2.20 -5.77 4.83
N LEU A 49 1.32 -5.25 3.97
CA LEU A 49 1.38 -5.50 2.54
C LEU A 49 2.44 -4.57 1.94
N PHE A 50 3.43 -5.16 1.31
CA PHE A 50 4.62 -4.50 0.81
C PHE A 50 4.89 -4.87 -0.65
N ARG A 51 5.33 -3.89 -1.44
CA ARG A 51 5.92 -4.14 -2.76
C ARG A 51 7.05 -3.16 -3.03
N CYS A 52 8.14 -3.67 -3.61
CA CYS A 52 9.22 -2.87 -4.20
C CYS A 52 9.25 -3.23 -5.68
N TYR A 53 8.89 -2.32 -6.59
CA TYR A 53 8.95 -2.57 -8.04
C TYR A 53 10.40 -2.75 -8.50
N PRO A 54 10.72 -3.68 -9.43
CA PRO A 54 9.83 -4.59 -10.17
C PRO A 54 9.60 -5.95 -9.48
N GLY A 55 9.49 -5.99 -8.15
CA GLY A 55 9.27 -7.20 -7.37
C GLY A 55 7.79 -7.53 -7.10
N PRO A 56 7.54 -8.75 -6.59
CA PRO A 56 6.20 -9.25 -6.27
C PRO A 56 5.64 -8.61 -5.01
N TRP A 57 4.32 -8.71 -4.86
CA TRP A 57 3.62 -8.33 -3.63
C TRP A 57 3.93 -9.31 -2.52
N LYS A 58 4.23 -8.80 -1.33
CA LYS A 58 4.58 -9.59 -0.15
C LYS A 58 3.72 -9.15 1.03
N VAL A 59 3.24 -10.11 1.80
CA VAL A 59 2.61 -9.85 3.11
C VAL A 59 3.60 -10.22 4.19
N LEU A 60 4.04 -9.23 4.96
CA LEU A 60 5.01 -9.38 6.02
C LEU A 60 4.32 -9.35 7.38
N ARG A 61 4.79 -10.16 8.32
CA ARG A 61 4.34 -10.15 9.71
C ARG A 61 5.53 -9.98 10.64
N LYS A 62 5.33 -9.24 11.72
CA LYS A 62 6.35 -9.08 12.76
C LYS A 62 6.36 -10.33 13.64
N ALA A 63 7.50 -10.99 13.72
CA ALA A 63 7.75 -12.11 14.62
C ALA A 63 7.94 -11.62 16.06
N THR A 64 7.78 -12.53 17.03
CA THR A 64 8.04 -12.25 18.45
C THR A 64 9.49 -11.88 18.71
N SER A 65 10.43 -12.38 17.89
CA SER A 65 11.87 -12.04 17.94
C SER A 65 12.18 -10.61 17.48
N GLY A 66 11.23 -9.92 16.85
CA GLY A 66 11.42 -8.59 16.25
C GLY A 66 11.67 -8.60 14.74
N ASP A 67 11.94 -9.77 14.16
CA ASP A 67 12.17 -9.93 12.72
C ASP A 67 10.87 -9.86 11.90
N TYR A 68 10.99 -9.59 10.60
CA TYR A 68 9.86 -9.66 9.68
C TYR A 68 9.89 -10.95 8.88
N ILE A 69 8.80 -11.70 8.93
CA ILE A 69 8.64 -12.95 8.19
C ILE A 69 7.67 -12.71 7.03
N CYS A 70 8.06 -13.16 5.83
CA CYS A 70 7.18 -13.16 4.68
C CYS A 70 6.18 -14.31 4.80
N VAL A 71 4.91 -13.95 4.94
CA VAL A 71 3.79 -14.90 5.11
C VAL A 71 3.24 -15.33 3.76
N HIS A 72 3.17 -14.41 2.81
CA HIS A 72 2.59 -14.66 1.49
C HIS A 72 3.30 -13.84 0.43
N GLN A 73 3.38 -14.37 -0.79
CA GLN A 73 3.97 -13.70 -1.94
C GLN A 73 3.16 -14.02 -3.21
N GLN A 74 2.89 -13.00 -4.02
CA GLN A 74 2.19 -13.15 -5.31
C GLN A 74 2.57 -12.03 -6.30
N GLU A 75 2.38 -12.28 -7.60
CA GLU A 75 2.71 -11.32 -8.67
C GLU A 75 1.66 -10.23 -8.82
N GLU A 76 0.38 -10.58 -8.69
CA GLU A 76 -0.73 -9.64 -8.81
C GLU A 76 -1.05 -8.98 -7.46
N MET A 77 -1.62 -7.77 -7.50
CA MET A 77 -1.95 -7.04 -6.27
C MET A 77 -3.12 -7.72 -5.54
N PRO A 78 -2.94 -8.20 -4.29
CA PRO A 78 -4.04 -8.74 -3.51
C PRO A 78 -4.98 -7.61 -3.05
N SER A 79 -6.25 -7.93 -2.89
CA SER A 79 -7.19 -6.95 -2.33
C SER A 79 -6.93 -6.75 -0.82
N LEU A 80 -7.16 -5.55 -0.30
CA LEU A 80 -6.98 -5.30 1.15
C LEU A 80 -7.87 -6.22 2.01
N LYS A 81 -9.04 -6.60 1.50
CA LYS A 81 -9.98 -7.51 2.17
C LYS A 81 -9.40 -8.93 2.26
N GLU A 82 -8.87 -9.44 1.16
CA GLU A 82 -8.23 -10.75 1.08
C GLU A 82 -7.02 -10.84 2.02
N VAL A 83 -6.15 -9.82 2.03
CA VAL A 83 -5.02 -9.80 2.97
C VAL A 83 -5.51 -9.85 4.42
N ALA A 84 -6.53 -9.06 4.76
CA ALA A 84 -7.02 -8.95 6.12
C ALA A 84 -7.79 -10.20 6.62
N LEU A 85 -8.52 -10.88 5.74
CA LEU A 85 -9.41 -11.99 6.12
C LEU A 85 -8.81 -13.36 5.86
N ASP A 86 -8.04 -13.52 4.79
CA ASP A 86 -7.61 -14.83 4.31
C ASP A 86 -6.12 -15.08 4.58
N ILE A 87 -5.28 -14.06 4.44
CA ILE A 87 -3.81 -14.21 4.53
C ILE A 87 -3.30 -14.01 5.95
N LEU A 88 -3.64 -12.89 6.59
CA LEU A 88 -3.16 -12.60 7.96
C LEU A 88 -3.77 -13.53 9.02
N PRO A 89 -5.04 -13.94 8.94
CA PRO A 89 -5.66 -14.79 9.96
C PRO A 89 -5.34 -16.27 9.87
N SER A 90 -4.90 -16.77 8.71
CA SER A 90 -4.65 -18.20 8.45
C SER A 90 -3.43 -18.78 9.16
N LEU A 91 -2.68 -17.96 9.92
CA LEU A 91 -1.57 -18.34 10.80
C LEU A 91 -1.81 -17.93 12.25
#